data_AF-A0A8S0VIU8-F1
#
_entry.id   AF-A0A8S0VIU8-F1
#
_cell.length_a   1.000
_cell.length_b   1.000
_cell.length_c   1.000
_cell.angle_alpha   90.00
_cell.angle_beta   90.00
_cell.angle_gamma   90.00
#
_symmetry.space_group_name_H-M   'P 1'
#
loop_
_entity.id
_entity.type
_entity.pdbx_description
1 polymer ?
#
loop_
_entity_poly.entity_id
_entity_poly.type
_entity_poly.pdbx_seq_one_letter_code
_entity_poly.pdbx_strand_id
1 'polypeptide(L)'
;MNEIMKQFQQGLIEVETEAENLLLACQPQGLIEVEMEVENLLLARQPLVDNDRVRQGNREVLTALRKRAQTTKTSVPLCFKSVMWYVESRPLVKEVCATCGDHDSKEKMWLMFLGTDLFASIPFHSLLLIPF
;
A
#
# COMPACT_ATOMS: atom_id res chain seq x y z
N MET A 1 -9.10 10.44 -2.51
CA MET A 1 -9.81 9.20 -2.15
C MET A 1 -9.16 8.05 -2.88
N ASN A 2 -8.74 6.97 -2.21
CA ASN A 2 -8.21 5.77 -2.87
C ASN A 2 -9.32 5.12 -3.73
N GLU A 3 -8.98 4.54 -4.87
CA GLU A 3 -9.92 3.89 -5.79
C GLU A 3 -10.72 2.78 -5.11
N ILE A 4 -10.07 2.03 -4.21
CA ILE A 4 -10.72 1.00 -3.38
C ILE A 4 -11.81 1.59 -2.48
N MET A 5 -11.60 2.80 -1.92
CA MET A 5 -12.61 3.45 -1.08
C MET A 5 -13.80 3.95 -1.89
N LYS A 6 -13.58 4.35 -3.15
CA LYS A 6 -14.69 4.71 -4.05
C LYS A 6 -15.51 3.48 -4.43
N GLN A 7 -14.86 2.37 -4.73
CA GLN A 7 -15.54 1.09 -5.01
C GLN A 7 -16.37 0.63 -3.81
N PHE A 8 -15.82 0.76 -2.59
CA PHE A 8 -16.58 0.46 -1.38
C PHE A 8 -17.80 1.38 -1.21
N GLN A 9 -17.64 2.69 -1.39
CA GLN A 9 -18.76 3.65 -1.33
C GLN A 9 -19.83 3.35 -2.38
N GLN A 10 -19.40 3.00 -3.59
CA GLN A 10 -20.29 2.63 -4.68
C GLN A 10 -21.07 1.36 -4.35
N GLY A 11 -20.41 0.33 -3.79
CA GLY A 11 -21.08 -0.89 -3.34
C GLY A 11 -22.11 -0.64 -2.24
N LEU A 12 -21.84 0.24 -1.28
CA LEU A 12 -22.85 0.61 -0.28
C LEU A 12 -24.09 1.28 -0.89
N ILE A 13 -23.88 2.17 -1.87
CA ILE A 13 -24.98 2.85 -2.57
C ILE A 13 -25.83 1.84 -3.35
N GLU A 14 -25.18 0.88 -4.00
CA GLU A 14 -25.86 -0.18 -4.76
C GLU A 14 -26.75 -1.04 -3.86
N VAL A 15 -26.22 -1.50 -2.73
CA VAL A 15 -26.97 -2.35 -1.79
C VAL A 15 -28.09 -1.57 -1.09
N GLU A 16 -27.89 -0.29 -0.77
CA GLU A 16 -28.95 0.59 -0.26
C GLU A 16 -30.08 0.78 -1.30
N THR A 17 -29.71 1.01 -2.56
CA THR A 17 -30.67 1.14 -3.67
C THR A 17 -31.46 -0.15 -3.90
N GLU A 18 -30.79 -1.31 -3.80
CA GLU A 18 -31.44 -2.61 -3.93
C GLU A 18 -32.40 -2.89 -2.78
N ALA A 19 -32.02 -2.56 -1.55
CA ALA A 19 -32.90 -2.63 -0.38
C ALA A 19 -34.17 -1.79 -0.57
N GLU A 20 -34.02 -0.53 -1.03
CA GLU A 20 -35.15 0.37 -1.31
C GLU A 20 -36.07 -0.22 -2.38
N ASN A 21 -35.52 -0.75 -3.47
CA ASN A 21 -36.30 -1.36 -4.55
C ASN A 21 -37.09 -2.58 -4.07
N LEU A 22 -36.49 -3.46 -3.25
CA LEU A 22 -37.17 -4.64 -2.69
C LEU A 22 -38.29 -4.25 -1.73
N LEU A 23 -38.08 -3.22 -0.91
CA LEU A 23 -39.11 -2.68 -0.01
C LEU A 23 -40.28 -2.09 -0.80
N LEU A 24 -39.99 -1.31 -1.85
CA LEU A 24 -41.01 -0.74 -2.75
C LEU A 24 -41.78 -1.82 -3.52
N ALA A 25 -41.13 -2.93 -3.87
CA ALA A 25 -41.74 -4.07 -4.54
C ALA A 25 -42.54 -4.99 -3.59
N CYS A 26 -42.54 -4.72 -2.27
CA CYS A 26 -43.10 -5.60 -1.24
C CYS A 26 -42.56 -7.04 -1.32
N GLN A 27 -41.27 -7.20 -1.66
CA GLN A 27 -40.58 -8.49 -1.77
C GLN A 27 -39.57 -8.67 -0.62
N PRO A 28 -40.03 -8.99 0.60
CA PRO A 28 -39.14 -9.09 1.75
C PRO A 28 -38.18 -10.27 1.68
N GLN A 29 -38.38 -11.25 0.79
CA GLN A 29 -37.53 -12.43 0.68
C GLN A 29 -36.08 -12.09 0.28
N GLY A 30 -35.87 -11.05 -0.54
CA GLY A 30 -34.52 -10.64 -0.99
C GLY A 30 -33.76 -9.79 0.03
N LEU A 31 -34.41 -9.30 1.10
CA LEU A 31 -33.74 -8.45 2.10
C LEU A 31 -32.66 -9.18 2.87
N ILE A 32 -32.78 -10.50 3.03
CA ILE A 32 -31.76 -11.33 3.69
C ILE A 32 -30.47 -11.35 2.86
N GLU A 33 -30.58 -11.37 1.53
CA GLU A 33 -29.43 -11.39 0.62
C GLU A 33 -28.71 -10.03 0.66
N VAL A 34 -29.48 -8.94 0.63
CA VAL A 34 -29.00 -7.57 0.83
C VAL A 34 -28.29 -7.44 2.19
N GLU A 35 -28.87 -7.92 3.28
CA GLU A 35 -28.25 -7.89 4.62
C GLU A 35 -26.90 -8.63 4.64
N MET A 36 -26.82 -9.83 4.05
CA MET A 36 -25.55 -10.56 3.94
C MET A 36 -24.52 -9.81 3.08
N GLU A 37 -24.95 -9.16 2.00
CA GLU A 37 -24.05 -8.41 1.12
C GLU A 37 -23.50 -7.16 1.83
N VAL A 38 -24.32 -6.43 2.59
CA VAL A 38 -23.87 -5.34 3.46
C VAL A 38 -22.85 -5.85 4.48
N GLU A 39 -23.12 -6.97 5.17
CA GLU A 39 -22.20 -7.52 6.15
C GLU A 39 -20.84 -7.85 5.53
N ASN A 40 -20.83 -8.50 4.36
CA ASN A 40 -19.60 -8.82 3.63
C ASN A 40 -18.81 -7.58 3.23
N LEU A 41 -19.50 -6.54 2.72
CA LEU A 41 -18.87 -5.25 2.41
C LEU A 41 -18.27 -4.60 3.65
N LEU A 42 -19.00 -4.58 4.77
CA LEU A 42 -18.53 -3.98 6.03
C LEU A 42 -17.32 -4.74 6.61
N LEU A 43 -17.32 -6.07 6.52
CA LEU A 43 -16.16 -6.90 6.90
C LEU A 43 -14.93 -6.58 6.04
N ALA A 44 -15.10 -6.39 4.73
CA ALA A 44 -14.02 -5.99 3.83
C ALA A 44 -13.49 -4.57 4.10
N ARG A 45 -14.32 -3.67 4.64
CA ARG A 45 -13.93 -2.30 5.03
C ARG A 45 -13.02 -2.26 6.25
N GLN A 46 -13.25 -3.13 7.24
CA GLN A 46 -12.55 -3.12 8.52
C GLN A 46 -11.00 -3.04 8.39
N PRO A 47 -10.33 -3.89 7.59
CA PRO A 47 -8.87 -3.80 7.44
C PRO A 47 -8.41 -2.50 6.78
N LEU A 48 -9.21 -1.86 5.91
CA LEU A 48 -8.84 -0.58 5.29
C LEU A 48 -8.82 0.54 6.35
N VAL A 49 -9.83 0.57 7.22
CA VAL A 49 -9.93 1.54 8.30
C VAL A 49 -8.81 1.35 9.33
N ASP A 50 -8.52 0.10 9.70
CA ASP A 50 -7.46 -0.21 10.65
C ASP A 50 -6.08 0.16 10.09
N ASN A 51 -5.82 -0.12 8.81
CA ASN A 51 -4.58 0.29 8.15
C ASN A 51 -4.43 1.82 8.11
N ASP A 52 -5.48 2.56 7.76
CA ASP A 52 -5.43 4.02 7.72
C ASP A 52 -5.24 4.62 9.12
N ARG A 53 -5.85 4.01 10.15
CA ARG A 53 -5.62 4.37 11.55
C ARG A 53 -4.17 4.16 11.97
N VAL A 54 -3.56 3.02 11.64
CA VAL A 54 -2.15 2.74 11.93
C VAL A 54 -1.24 3.72 11.19
N ARG A 55 -1.48 3.96 9.89
CA ARG A 55 -0.73 4.94 9.09
C ARG A 55 -0.81 6.34 9.68
N GLN A 56 -1.99 6.74 10.17
CA GLN A 56 -2.17 8.03 10.82
C GLN A 56 -1.37 8.12 12.12
N GLY A 57 -1.42 7.09 12.97
CA GLY A 57 -0.59 7.02 14.17
C GLY A 57 0.90 7.13 13.87
N ASN A 58 1.38 6.45 12.83
CA ASN A 58 2.78 6.54 12.39
C ASN A 58 3.15 7.97 11.96
N ARG A 59 2.28 8.67 11.21
CA ARG A 59 2.51 10.08 10.83
C ARG A 59 2.64 10.99 12.05
N GLU A 60 1.82 10.78 13.07
CA GLU A 60 1.84 11.56 14.31
C GLU A 60 3.10 11.31 15.13
N VAL A 61 3.45 10.04 15.33
CA VAL A 61 4.69 9.64 16.01
C VAL A 61 5.91 10.20 15.29
N LEU A 62 5.97 10.06 13.96
CA LEU A 62 7.06 10.58 13.15
C LEU A 62 7.15 12.11 13.24
N THR A 63 6.01 12.80 13.30
CA THR A 63 5.96 14.25 13.51
C THR A 63 6.49 14.64 14.89
N ALA A 64 6.11 13.91 15.95
CA ALA A 64 6.61 14.15 17.31
C ALA A 64 8.12 13.92 17.42
N LEU A 65 8.63 12.84 16.81
CA LEU A 65 10.07 12.54 16.77
C LEU A 65 10.85 13.65 16.03
N ARG A 66 10.34 14.14 14.90
CA ARG A 66 10.97 15.26 14.17
C ARG A 66 11.01 16.55 14.97
N LYS A 67 9.91 16.88 15.67
CA LYS A 67 9.86 18.04 16.57
C LYS A 67 10.92 17.93 17.66
N ARG A 68 11.07 16.75 18.27
CA ARG A 68 12.09 16.49 19.30
C ARG A 68 13.52 16.58 18.75
N ALA A 69 13.75 16.06 17.55
CA ALA A 69 15.07 16.05 16.90
C ALA A 69 15.44 17.37 16.20
N GLN A 70 14.54 18.35 16.15
CA GLN A 70 14.69 19.63 15.42
C GLN A 70 15.02 19.47 13.91
N THR A 71 14.61 18.36 13.30
CA THR A 71 14.86 18.08 11.88
C THR A 71 13.68 18.52 11.02
N THR A 72 13.92 19.31 9.97
CA THR A 72 12.86 19.86 9.08
C THR A 72 12.70 19.15 7.74
N LYS A 73 13.57 18.19 7.40
CA LYS A 73 13.52 17.41 6.14
C LYS A 73 13.39 15.93 6.40
N THR A 74 12.85 15.22 5.40
CA THR A 74 12.77 13.75 5.35
C THR A 74 14.08 13.16 5.84
N SER A 75 14.02 12.54 7.01
CA SER A 75 15.14 11.84 7.64
C SER A 75 15.40 10.52 6.91
N VAL A 76 15.57 10.58 5.59
CA VAL A 76 16.34 9.57 4.88
C VAL A 76 17.78 10.04 5.02
N PRO A 77 18.53 9.57 6.03
CA PRO A 77 19.90 9.97 6.19
C PRO A 77 20.67 9.69 4.89
N LEU A 78 21.52 10.64 4.53
CA LEU A 78 22.60 10.55 3.52
C LEU A 78 23.43 9.25 3.56
N CYS A 79 23.25 8.41 4.57
CA CYS A 79 23.82 7.07 4.68
C CYS A 79 23.45 6.16 3.49
N PHE A 80 22.22 6.26 2.96
CA PHE A 80 21.84 5.50 1.77
C PHE A 80 22.47 6.04 0.48
N LYS A 81 22.94 7.29 0.45
CA LYS A 81 23.64 7.84 -0.72
C LYS A 81 24.99 7.17 -0.92
N SER A 82 25.71 6.90 0.17
CA SER A 82 27.00 6.19 0.11
C SER A 82 26.83 4.72 -0.27
N VAL A 83 25.78 4.07 0.24
CA VAL A 83 25.45 2.67 -0.11
C VAL A 83 24.94 2.57 -1.55
N MET A 84 24.04 3.46 -1.99
CA MET A 84 23.59 3.53 -3.38
C MET A 84 24.75 3.83 -4.32
N TRP A 85 25.63 4.76 -4.00
CA TRP A 85 26.83 5.03 -4.80
C TRP A 85 27.71 3.78 -4.94
N TYR A 86 27.89 3.01 -3.87
CA TYR A 86 28.65 1.74 -3.92
C TYR A 86 27.96 0.68 -4.79
N VAL A 87 26.63 0.60 -4.75
CA VAL A 87 25.81 -0.29 -5.57
C VAL A 87 25.73 0.15 -7.04
N GLU A 88 25.75 1.45 -7.31
CA GLU A 88 25.76 2.04 -8.67
C GLU A 88 27.15 1.97 -9.32
N SER A 89 28.22 2.10 -8.53
CA SER A 89 29.61 2.09 -9.02
C SER A 89 30.17 0.69 -9.28
N ARG A 90 29.46 -0.37 -8.87
CA ARG A 90 29.82 -1.76 -9.16
C ARG A 90 28.66 -2.44 -9.87
N PRO A 91 28.87 -3.09 -11.03
CA PRO A 91 27.84 -3.94 -11.63
C PRO A 91 27.64 -5.18 -10.74
N LEU A 92 26.79 -5.06 -9.72
CA LEU A 92 26.42 -6.15 -8.81
C LEU A 92 25.50 -7.17 -9.47
N VAL A 93 25.00 -6.86 -10.66
CA VAL A 93 24.05 -7.65 -11.42
C VAL A 93 24.67 -7.96 -12.78
N LYS A 94 24.76 -9.24 -13.14
CA LYS A 94 25.07 -9.65 -14.51
C LYS A 94 23.86 -9.31 -15.39
N GLU A 95 24.10 -8.71 -16.55
CA GLU A 95 23.04 -8.31 -17.51
C GLU A 95 22.09 -9.48 -17.86
N VAL A 96 22.61 -10.72 -17.80
CA VAL A 96 21.81 -11.94 -17.95
C VAL A 96 21.78 -12.73 -16.64
N CYS A 97 20.60 -12.84 -16.05
CA CYS A 97 20.29 -13.66 -14.90
C CYS A 97 20.07 -15.13 -15.33
N ALA A 98 20.76 -16.08 -14.69
CA ALA A 98 20.59 -17.50 -15.01
C ALA A 98 19.17 -18.05 -14.73
N THR A 99 18.42 -17.41 -13.82
CA THR A 99 17.06 -17.83 -13.41
C THR A 99 15.96 -17.08 -14.17
N CYS A 100 16.22 -15.82 -14.50
CA CYS A 100 15.21 -14.86 -14.90
C CYS A 100 15.38 -14.30 -16.31
N GLY A 101 16.56 -14.49 -16.92
CA GLY A 101 16.83 -14.15 -18.31
C GLY A 101 17.55 -12.80 -18.47
N ASP A 102 17.44 -12.23 -19.66
CA ASP A 102 18.00 -10.93 -20.01
C ASP A 102 17.14 -9.81 -19.41
N HIS A 103 17.78 -8.88 -18.71
CA HIS A 103 17.09 -7.78 -18.06
C HIS A 103 17.88 -6.47 -18.22
N ASP A 104 17.16 -5.38 -18.45
CA ASP A 104 17.80 -4.06 -18.52
C ASP A 104 18.26 -3.63 -17.12
N SER A 105 19.59 -3.56 -16.94
CA SER A 105 20.21 -3.10 -15.69
C SER A 105 19.86 -1.65 -15.32
N LYS A 106 19.29 -0.88 -16.26
CA LYS A 106 18.82 0.49 -16.05
C LYS A 106 17.36 0.57 -15.59
N GLU A 107 16.61 -0.54 -15.66
CA GLU A 107 15.23 -0.57 -15.22
C GLU A 107 15.16 -0.50 -13.68
N LYS A 108 14.58 0.59 -13.18
CA LYS A 108 14.45 0.87 -11.75
C LYS A 108 13.12 0.35 -11.24
N MET A 109 13.16 -0.53 -10.24
CA MET A 109 11.97 -0.95 -9.52
C MET A 109 11.78 -0.09 -8.27
N TRP A 110 10.57 0.37 -8.03
CA TRP A 110 10.21 1.03 -6.77
C TRP A 110 9.70 -0.01 -5.78
N LEU A 111 10.41 -0.16 -4.66
CA LEU A 111 9.97 -1.01 -3.55
C LEU A 111 9.59 -0.15 -2.34
N MET A 112 8.45 -0.47 -1.74
CA MET A 112 8.09 -0.01 -0.40
C MET A 112 8.54 -1.07 0.62
N PHE A 113 9.35 -0.68 1.61
CA PHE A 113 9.74 -1.60 2.68
C PHE A 113 8.57 -1.82 3.64
N LEU A 114 8.16 -3.07 3.81
CA LEU A 114 7.07 -3.46 4.71
C LEU A 114 7.32 -2.91 6.13
N GLY A 115 6.30 -2.27 6.71
CA GLY A 115 6.38 -1.66 8.04
C GLY A 115 7.04 -0.28 8.09
N THR A 116 7.43 0.30 6.95
CA THR A 116 8.00 1.66 6.87
C THR A 116 7.34 2.49 5.77
N ASP A 117 7.47 3.82 5.85
CA ASP A 117 7.07 4.74 4.77
C ASP A 117 8.23 4.98 3.76
N LEU A 118 9.20 4.06 3.67
CA LEU A 118 10.39 4.21 2.83
C LEU A 118 10.16 3.59 1.45
N PHE A 119 10.30 4.41 0.41
CA PHE A 119 10.39 3.96 -0.98
C PHE A 119 11.85 3.99 -1.43
N ALA A 120 12.32 2.89 -1.99
CA ALA A 120 13.63 2.83 -2.63
C ALA A 120 13.50 2.45 -4.10
N SER A 121 14.22 3.19 -4.94
CA SER A 121 14.43 2.83 -6.34
C SER A 121 15.64 1.90 -6.41
N ILE A 122 15.41 0.61 -6.57
CA ILE A 122 16.44 -0.41 -6.55
C ILE A 122 16.39 -1.18 -7.89
N PRO A 123 17.53 -1.55 -8.49
CA PRO A 123 17.55 -2.48 -9.62
C PRO A 123 16.89 -3.81 -9.22
N PHE A 124 16.05 -4.36 -10.10
CA PHE A 124 15.20 -5.53 -9.83
C PHE A 124 15.91 -6.73 -9.14
N HIS A 125 17.19 -6.98 -9.47
CA HIS A 125 17.96 -8.11 -8.92
C HIS A 125 18.64 -7.84 -7.58
N SER A 126 18.77 -6.59 -7.14
CA SER A 126 19.43 -6.25 -5.88
C SER A 126 18.56 -6.49 -4.64
N LEU A 127 17.27 -6.82 -4.84
CA LEU A 127 16.33 -7.17 -3.78
C LEU A 127 16.70 -8.48 -3.04
N LEU A 128 17.43 -9.39 -3.71
CA LEU A 128 17.88 -10.67 -3.13
C LEU A 128 19.10 -10.55 -2.21
N LEU A 129 19.73 -9.36 -2.12
CA LEU A 129 20.93 -9.13 -1.30
C LEU A 129 20.67 -8.37 0.00
N ILE A 130 19.42 -8.01 0.28
CA ILE A 130 19.05 -7.33 1.52
C ILE A 130 18.49 -8.39 2.48
N PRO A 131 19.26 -8.84 3.49
CA PRO A 131 18.71 -9.72 4.52
C PRO A 131 17.68 -8.92 5.34
N PHE A 132 16.51 -9.53 5.56
CA PHE A 132 15.50 -9.07 6.51
C PHE A 132 15.95 -9.29 7.95
#